data_AF-Q2Y8J0-F1
#
_entry.id   AF-Q2Y8J0-F1
#
_cell.length_a   1.000
_cell.length_b   1.000
_cell.length_c   1.000
_cell.angle_alpha   90.00
_cell.angle_beta   90.00
_cell.angle_gamma   90.00
#
_symmetry.space_group_name_H-M   'P 1'
#
loop_
_entity.id
_entity.type
_entity.pdbx_description
1 polymer ?
#
loop_
_entity_poly.entity_id
_entity_poly.type
_entity_poly.pdbx_seq_one_letter_code
_entity_poly.pdbx_strand_id
1 'polypeptide(L)'
;MPNQRTDMPHITKVWPLLTGTIRYEKTISTRNRGHGEFIAAPILAYLIETSNGRILYDTGCDYRKISDPILRTSFDPMHPLVEPLPI
;
A
#
# COMPACT_ATOMS: atom_id res chain seq x y z
N MET A 1 -6.83 -33.29 -32.76
CA MET A 1 -6.49 -31.86 -32.55
C MET A 1 -6.06 -31.70 -31.10
N PRO A 2 -4.81 -31.39 -30.75
CA PRO A 2 -4.49 -31.11 -29.36
C PRO A 2 -5.11 -29.77 -28.96
N ASN A 3 -6.00 -29.83 -27.98
CA ASN A 3 -6.71 -28.72 -27.38
C ASN A 3 -5.74 -27.92 -26.51
N GLN A 4 -5.06 -26.92 -27.09
CA GLN A 4 -4.20 -26.02 -26.32
C GLN A 4 -4.94 -24.73 -25.97
N ARG A 5 -5.23 -24.59 -24.66
CA ARG A 5 -4.89 -23.43 -23.81
C ARG A 5 -5.30 -23.71 -22.36
N THR A 6 -4.73 -24.76 -21.75
CA THR A 6 -4.80 -24.97 -20.28
C THR A 6 -3.72 -24.18 -19.53
N ASP A 7 -2.77 -23.57 -20.23
CA ASP A 7 -1.61 -22.88 -19.63
C ASP A 7 -1.80 -21.37 -19.42
N MET A 8 -3.01 -20.83 -19.61
CA MET A 8 -3.24 -19.41 -19.35
C MET A 8 -3.23 -19.18 -17.84
N PRO A 9 -2.32 -18.31 -17.32
CA PRO A 9 -2.27 -18.03 -15.90
C PRO A 9 -3.65 -17.50 -15.47
N HIS A 10 -4.26 -18.17 -14.51
CA HIS A 10 -5.50 -17.71 -13.91
C HIS A 10 -5.28 -17.47 -12.43
N ILE A 11 -5.99 -16.47 -11.90
CA ILE A 11 -5.95 -16.11 -10.49
C ILE A 11 -6.72 -17.16 -9.70
N THR A 12 -6.07 -17.74 -8.69
CA THR A 12 -6.71 -18.68 -7.75
C THR A 12 -7.14 -17.96 -6.47
N LYS A 13 -6.38 -16.95 -6.05
CA LYS A 13 -6.68 -16.16 -4.85
C LYS A 13 -6.07 -14.76 -4.88
N VAL A 14 -6.75 -13.82 -4.23
CA VAL A 14 -6.23 -12.47 -3.97
C VAL A 14 -6.29 -12.21 -2.48
N TRP A 15 -5.13 -11.93 -1.89
CA TRP A 15 -5.00 -11.59 -0.48
C TRP A 15 -4.65 -10.11 -0.34
N PRO A 16 -5.56 -9.27 0.16
CA PRO A 16 -5.19 -7.94 0.64
C PRO A 16 -4.39 -8.11 1.94
N LEU A 17 -3.18 -7.58 1.95
CA LEU A 17 -2.30 -7.57 3.12
C LEU A 17 -2.32 -6.15 3.69
N LEU A 18 -2.79 -6.01 4.93
CA LEU A 18 -2.66 -4.75 5.66
C LEU A 18 -1.20 -4.59 6.09
N THR A 19 -0.53 -3.58 5.55
CA THR A 19 0.90 -3.30 5.76
C THR A 19 1.16 -2.01 6.52
N GLY A 20 0.10 -1.46 7.13
CA GLY A 20 0.17 -0.22 7.90
C GLY A 20 -1.10 0.61 7.78
N THR A 21 -1.19 1.61 8.64
CA THR A 21 -2.25 2.63 8.62
C THR A 21 -1.58 4.00 8.61
N ILE A 22 -2.17 4.92 7.86
CA ILE A 22 -1.66 6.27 7.68
C ILE A 22 -2.79 7.27 7.85
N ARG A 23 -2.51 8.35 8.58
CA ARG A 23 -3.38 9.49 8.74
C ARG A 23 -2.84 10.64 7.92
N TYR A 24 -3.68 11.31 7.15
CA TYR A 24 -3.21 12.42 6.33
C TYR A 24 -4.34 13.37 5.94
N GLU A 25 -3.98 14.59 5.53
CA GLU A 25 -4.95 15.57 5.01
C GLU A 25 -5.57 15.03 3.71
N LYS A 26 -6.89 14.98 3.65
CA LYS A 26 -7.68 14.37 2.58
C LYS A 26 -7.33 14.90 1.18
N THR A 27 -6.80 16.11 1.11
CA THR A 27 -6.29 16.76 -0.10
C THR A 27 -5.24 15.92 -0.86
N ILE A 28 -4.47 15.09 -0.16
CA ILE A 28 -3.49 14.15 -0.75
C ILE A 28 -4.18 13.09 -1.63
N SER A 29 -5.39 12.65 -1.27
CA SER A 29 -6.17 11.70 -2.07
C SER A 29 -7.26 12.34 -2.91
N THR A 30 -7.69 13.56 -2.57
CA THR A 30 -8.72 14.28 -3.30
C THR A 30 -8.26 15.68 -3.67
N ARG A 31 -7.77 15.84 -4.90
CA ARG A 31 -7.22 17.10 -5.43
C ARG A 31 -8.14 18.29 -5.12
N ASN A 32 -7.63 19.24 -4.34
CA ASN A 32 -8.29 20.48 -3.93
C ASN A 32 -9.66 20.29 -3.24
N ARG A 33 -9.86 19.18 -2.52
CA ARG A 33 -11.09 18.89 -1.77
C ARG A 33 -10.74 18.38 -0.38
N GLY A 34 -11.53 18.80 0.62
CA GLY A 34 -11.35 18.35 2.00
C GLY A 34 -10.16 19.00 2.72
N HIS A 35 -9.89 20.28 2.46
CA HIS A 35 -8.88 21.04 3.22
C HIS A 35 -9.21 21.06 4.71
N GLY A 36 -8.21 20.78 5.55
CA GLY A 36 -8.35 20.64 7.01
C GLY A 36 -9.05 19.36 7.47
N GLU A 37 -9.59 18.54 6.55
CA GLU A 37 -10.11 17.22 6.87
C GLU A 37 -8.95 16.22 6.81
N PHE A 38 -8.79 15.44 7.88
CA PHE A 38 -7.79 14.37 7.91
C PHE A 38 -8.46 13.01 8.01
N ILE A 39 -8.06 12.09 7.14
CA ILE A 39 -8.58 10.73 7.06
C ILE A 39 -7.51 9.73 7.52
N ALA A 40 -7.96 8.58 8.02
CA ALA A 40 -7.11 7.41 8.20
C ALA A 40 -7.35 6.46 7.02
N ALA A 41 -6.29 5.93 6.42
CA ALA A 41 -6.38 4.98 5.32
C ALA A 41 -5.43 3.79 5.55
N PRO A 42 -5.80 2.59 5.05
CA PRO A 42 -4.92 1.44 5.07
C PRO A 42 -3.84 1.55 3.98
N ILE A 43 -2.64 1.09 4.29
CA ILE A 43 -1.58 0.81 3.30
C ILE A 43 -1.68 -0.67 2.95
N LEU A 44 -1.98 -0.98 1.70
CA LEU A 44 -2.22 -2.35 1.24
C LEU A 44 -1.12 -2.81 0.28
N ALA A 45 -0.68 -4.05 0.46
CA ALA A 45 -0.04 -4.83 -0.60
C ALA A 45 -0.97 -5.99 -0.97
N TYR A 46 -0.81 -6.55 -2.17
CA TYR A 46 -1.63 -7.67 -2.62
C TYR A 46 -0.76 -8.87 -2.97
N LEU A 47 -1.00 -10.00 -2.30
CA LEU A 47 -0.48 -11.29 -2.74
C LEU A 47 -1.52 -11.95 -3.65
N ILE A 48 -1.19 -12.02 -4.93
CA ILE A 48 -2.02 -12.63 -5.96
C ILE A 48 -1.46 -14.02 -6.24
N GLU A 49 -2.23 -15.05 -5.93
CA GLU A 49 -1.89 -16.43 -6.25
C GLU A 49 -2.49 -16.79 -7.61
N THR A 50 -1.68 -17.42 -8.45
CA THR A 50 -2.07 -17.86 -9.80
C THR A 50 -1.72 -19.33 -9.98
N SER A 51 -2.23 -19.95 -11.05
CA SER A 51 -1.82 -21.30 -11.44
C SER A 51 -0.32 -21.45 -11.70
N ASN A 52 0.40 -20.36 -11.96
CA ASN A 52 1.80 -20.35 -12.39
C ASN A 52 2.75 -19.77 -11.32
N GLY A 53 2.26 -19.54 -10.11
CA GLY A 53 3.03 -18.97 -9.00
C GLY A 53 2.35 -17.76 -8.37
N ARG A 54 3.13 -16.95 -7.65
CA ARG A 54 2.63 -15.82 -6.87
C ARG A 54 3.18 -14.50 -7.38
N ILE A 55 2.35 -13.47 -7.34
CA ILE A 55 2.69 -12.09 -7.67
C ILE A 55 2.48 -11.28 -6.40
N LEU A 56 3.51 -10.55 -5.97
CA LEU A 56 3.37 -9.51 -4.95
C LEU A 56 3.22 -8.17 -5.67
N TYR A 57 2.04 -7.56 -5.55
CA TYR A 57 1.74 -6.25 -6.11
C TYR A 57 1.80 -5.20 -5.00
N ASP A 58 2.70 -4.24 -5.19
CA ASP A 58 3.18 -3.31 -4.15
C ASP A 58 3.88 -4.02 -2.98
N THR A 59 4.58 -3.27 -2.12
CA THR A 59 5.32 -3.81 -0.97
C THR A 59 4.96 -3.14 0.36
N GLY A 60 3.99 -2.24 0.35
CA GLY A 60 3.56 -1.52 1.55
C GLY A 60 4.55 -0.44 1.98
N CYS A 61 4.63 -0.18 3.29
CA CYS A 61 5.46 0.88 3.85
C CYS A 61 6.77 0.36 4.44
N ASP A 62 7.87 1.08 4.19
CA ASP A 62 9.14 0.85 4.90
C ASP A 62 9.08 1.51 6.29
N TYR A 63 8.84 0.70 7.31
CA TYR A 63 8.74 1.16 8.70
C TYR A 63 9.99 1.86 9.22
N ARG A 64 11.17 1.62 8.62
CA ARG A 64 12.40 2.32 9.02
C ARG A 64 12.31 3.82 8.77
N LYS A 65 11.52 4.25 7.79
CA LYS A 65 11.25 5.69 7.54
C LYS A 65 10.56 6.38 8.73
N ILE A 66 9.96 5.60 9.63
CA ILE A 66 9.26 6.07 10.82
C ILE A 66 10.11 5.83 12.08
N SER A 67 10.74 4.65 12.17
CA SER A 67 11.44 4.20 13.39
C SER A 67 12.92 4.56 13.45
N ASP A 68 13.60 4.73 12.32
CA ASP A 68 15.00 5.14 12.26
C ASP A 68 15.08 6.68 12.27
N PRO A 69 15.66 7.30 13.32
CA PRO A 69 15.75 8.76 13.42
C PRO A 69 16.47 9.42 12.25
N ILE A 70 17.48 8.76 11.69
CA ILE A 70 18.30 9.30 10.59
C ILE A 70 17.48 9.32 9.29
N LEU A 71 16.77 8.23 9.01
CA LEU A 71 15.93 8.15 7.83
C LEU A 71 14.70 9.06 7.97
N ARG A 72 14.11 9.14 9.16
CA ARG A 72 12.92 9.95 9.44
C ARG A 72 13.12 11.43 9.12
N THR A 73 14.28 12.01 9.43
CA THR A 73 14.59 13.41 9.10
C THR A 73 14.42 13.72 7.62
N SER A 74 14.66 12.76 6.73
CA SER A 74 14.47 12.95 5.29
C SER A 74 12.98 13.04 4.88
N PHE A 75 12.06 12.65 5.76
CA PHE A 75 10.61 12.64 5.53
C PHE A 75 9.84 13.66 6.40
N ASP A 76 10.52 14.39 7.28
CA ASP A 76 9.93 15.45 8.13
C ASP A 76 9.13 16.52 7.36
N PRO A 77 9.47 16.92 6.12
CA PRO A 77 8.65 17.88 5.38
C PRO A 77 7.21 17.41 5.13
N MET A 78 6.94 16.10 5.17
CA MET A 78 5.60 15.53 4.99
C MET A 78 4.77 15.49 6.28
N HIS A 79 5.43 15.57 7.45
CA HIS A 79 4.81 15.37 8.76
C HIS A 79 3.63 16.31 9.08
N PRO A 80 3.60 17.59 8.63
CA PRO A 80 2.45 18.46 8.87
C PRO A 80 1.14 17.97 8.23
N LEU A 81 1.24 17.11 7.21
CA LEU A 81 0.11 16.63 6.43
C LEU A 81 -0.09 15.11 6.55
N VAL A 82 0.84 14.40 7.17
CA VAL A 82 0.92 12.94 7.17
C VAL A 82 1.49 12.42 8.49
N GLU A 83 0.79 11.47 9.11
CA GLU A 83 1.17 10.82 10.36
C GLU A 83 0.98 9.30 10.25
N PRO A 84 1.97 8.49 10.59
CA PRO A 84 1.77 7.04 10.69
C PRO A 84 0.91 6.71 11.92
N LEU A 85 -0.02 5.78 11.77
CA LEU A 85 -0.82 5.25 12.89
C LEU A 85 -0.30 3.87 13.32
N PRO A 86 -0.43 3.51 14.61
CA PRO A 86 -0.17 2.15 15.06
C PRO A 86 -1.15 1.17 14.40
N ILE A 87 -0.69 -0.06 14.16
CA ILE A 87 -1.51 -1.20 13.69
C ILE A 87 -2.01 -1.98 14.90
#